data_AF-A0A3M7NF41-F1
#
_entry.id   AF-A0A3M7NF41-F1
#
_cell.length_a   1.000
_cell.length_b   1.000
_cell.length_c   1.000
_cell.angle_alpha   90.00
_cell.angle_beta   90.00
_cell.angle_gamma   90.00
#
_symmetry.space_group_name_H-M   'P 1'
#
loop_
_entity.id
_entity.type
_entity.pdbx_description
1 polymer ?
#
loop_
_entity_poly.entity_id
_entity_poly.type
_entity_poly.pdbx_seq_one_letter_code
_entity_poly.pdbx_strand_id
1 'polypeptide(L)'
;MSSCTLILSQGPIINGINGFGQVFVLASAYYVGTEIISLAAGETKDPRKSIPKGVNNVVWRILFVYIGLIFFQGLVCPSDSDQLINASSSTASSPFTIAFTNAGWSWSGHFVNALITIAFISAVNGCIYVQSRALYSLALTGRAPKVFAITSKKGVPYISILTSVLWGFLALMNLSVTAGQVFEYLLAVGGSAAYISWAGIIFTHLRIRSGLDKQGVPKSSYPFKAFGSIWIYRFNLFLCLFLLFIQGFTSFERPFNWKGFVTSYITIPTSVVLFVGWKLWHKTHW
;
A
#
# COMPACT_ATOMS: atom_id res chain seq x y z
N MET A 1 -35.99 3.37 12.14
CA MET A 1 -36.44 3.09 10.77
C MET A 1 -36.13 4.22 9.79
N SER A 2 -36.11 5.49 10.23
CA SER A 2 -35.81 6.66 9.38
C SER A 2 -34.35 6.81 8.93
N SER A 3 -33.38 6.18 9.59
CA SER A 3 -31.96 6.28 9.23
C SER A 3 -31.56 5.44 8.01
N CYS A 4 -32.35 4.42 7.64
CA CYS A 4 -32.04 3.56 6.50
C CYS A 4 -32.41 4.21 5.16
N THR A 5 -33.36 5.15 5.17
CA THR A 5 -33.84 5.84 3.96
C THR A 5 -32.90 6.95 3.49
N LEU A 6 -32.09 7.53 4.39
CA LEU A 6 -31.10 8.57 4.03
C LEU A 6 -29.90 8.02 3.24
N ILE A 7 -29.52 6.77 3.48
CA ILE A 7 -28.38 6.10 2.81
C ILE A 7 -28.58 6.02 1.28
N LEU A 8 -29.83 5.98 0.81
CA LEU A 8 -30.17 5.82 -0.61
C LEU A 8 -30.43 7.13 -1.36
N SER A 9 -30.45 8.28 -0.66
CA SER A 9 -30.85 9.57 -1.25
C SER A 9 -29.78 10.20 -2.17
N GLN A 10 -28.49 9.96 -1.92
CA GLN A 10 -27.39 10.61 -2.65
C GLN A 10 -26.75 9.76 -3.77
N GLY A 11 -27.33 8.61 -4.11
CA GLY A 11 -26.76 7.70 -5.11
C GLY A 11 -25.44 7.04 -4.65
N PRO A 12 -24.92 6.04 -5.39
CA PRO A 12 -23.77 5.23 -4.94
C PRO A 12 -22.42 5.97 -4.99
N ILE A 13 -22.34 7.16 -5.61
CA ILE A 13 -21.09 7.90 -5.81
C ILE A 13 -21.26 9.35 -5.31
N ILE A 14 -21.14 9.53 -4.00
CA ILE A 14 -21.46 10.78 -3.28
C ILE A 14 -20.50 11.95 -3.61
N ASN A 15 -19.39 11.68 -4.31
CA ASN A 15 -18.42 12.70 -4.75
C ASN A 15 -18.12 12.63 -6.26
N GLY A 16 -19.04 12.08 -7.06
CA GLY A 16 -18.88 11.94 -8.51
C GLY A 16 -17.58 11.24 -8.94
N ILE A 17 -17.05 11.61 -10.10
CA ILE A 17 -15.81 11.03 -10.64
C ILE A 17 -14.59 11.27 -9.73
N ASN A 18 -14.63 12.35 -8.95
CA ASN A 18 -13.58 12.73 -8.00
C ASN A 18 -13.44 11.69 -6.88
N GLY A 19 -14.55 11.33 -6.24
CA GLY A 19 -14.58 10.27 -5.23
C GLY A 19 -14.21 8.91 -5.81
N PHE A 20 -14.71 8.58 -6.99
CA PHE A 20 -14.39 7.31 -7.66
C PHE A 20 -12.89 7.15 -7.92
N GLY A 21 -12.23 8.21 -8.41
CA GLY A 21 -10.78 8.21 -8.64
C GLY A 21 -9.97 8.10 -7.35
N GLN A 22 -10.37 8.81 -6.28
CA GLN A 22 -9.69 8.76 -4.97
C GLN A 22 -9.70 7.37 -4.34
N VAL A 23 -10.77 6.59 -4.53
CA VAL A 23 -10.88 5.23 -3.99
C VAL A 23 -9.76 4.32 -4.53
N PHE A 24 -9.34 4.47 -5.78
CA PHE A 24 -8.23 3.66 -6.32
C PHE A 24 -6.89 3.96 -5.62
N VAL A 25 -6.66 5.23 -5.30
CA VAL A 25 -5.45 5.69 -4.58
C VAL A 25 -5.43 5.13 -3.16
N LEU A 26 -6.56 5.21 -2.47
CA LEU A 26 -6.70 4.65 -1.13
C LEU A 26 -6.53 3.13 -1.17
N ALA A 27 -7.18 2.47 -2.13
CA ALA A 27 -7.10 1.02 -2.28
C ALA A 27 -5.65 0.55 -2.46
N SER A 28 -4.83 1.24 -3.26
CA SER A 28 -3.43 0.82 -3.43
C SER A 28 -2.67 0.83 -2.11
N ALA A 29 -2.81 1.90 -1.31
CA ALA A 29 -2.18 2.00 0.00
C ALA A 29 -2.63 0.88 0.97
N TYR A 30 -3.89 0.47 0.92
CA TYR A 30 -4.42 -0.62 1.77
C TYR A 30 -4.04 -2.03 1.29
N TYR A 31 -3.72 -2.21 0.02
CA TYR A 31 -3.31 -3.51 -0.55
C TYR A 31 -1.79 -3.72 -0.61
N VAL A 32 -0.99 -2.74 -0.18
CA VAL A 32 0.46 -2.91 0.06
C VAL A 32 0.71 -4.02 1.07
N GLY A 33 1.80 -4.77 0.89
CA GLY A 33 2.21 -5.82 1.80
C GLY A 33 1.85 -7.23 1.34
N THR A 34 1.20 -7.40 0.19
CA THR A 34 1.08 -8.74 -0.42
C THR A 34 2.43 -9.29 -0.88
N GLU A 35 3.36 -8.39 -1.24
CA GLU A 35 4.75 -8.72 -1.59
C GLU A 35 5.59 -9.26 -0.43
N ILE A 36 5.14 -9.14 0.84
CA ILE A 36 5.87 -9.68 2.00
C ILE A 36 6.11 -11.18 1.89
N ILE A 37 5.20 -11.91 1.24
CA ILE A 37 5.30 -13.36 1.03
C ILE A 37 6.55 -13.69 0.21
N SER A 38 6.92 -12.82 -0.74
CA SER A 38 8.12 -13.00 -1.57
C SER A 38 9.42 -12.78 -0.78
N LEU A 39 9.45 -11.80 0.13
CA LEU A 39 10.61 -11.61 1.03
C LEU A 39 10.71 -12.77 2.02
N ALA A 40 9.58 -13.16 2.62
CA ALA A 40 9.52 -14.26 3.57
C ALA A 40 9.92 -15.61 2.94
N ALA A 41 9.80 -15.76 1.61
CA ALA A 41 10.22 -16.95 0.89
C ALA A 41 11.70 -17.29 1.11
N GLY A 42 12.57 -16.27 1.25
CA GLY A 42 14.00 -16.47 1.50
C GLY A 42 14.32 -17.04 2.89
N GLU A 43 13.43 -16.85 3.85
CA GLU A 43 13.60 -17.28 5.25
C GLU A 43 12.69 -18.47 5.62
N THR A 44 11.86 -18.95 4.69
CA THR A 44 10.89 -20.02 4.93
C THR A 44 11.53 -21.41 4.79
N LYS A 45 11.25 -22.32 5.73
CA LYS A 45 11.79 -23.70 5.74
C LYS A 45 11.41 -24.53 4.50
N ASP A 46 10.14 -24.45 4.06
CA ASP A 46 9.64 -25.10 2.84
C ASP A 46 8.91 -24.08 1.96
N PRO A 47 9.66 -23.33 1.11
CA PRO A 47 9.08 -22.29 0.27
C PRO A 47 8.23 -22.89 -0.87
N ARG A 48 8.53 -24.11 -1.33
CA ARG A 48 7.79 -24.73 -2.45
C ARG A 48 6.34 -25.02 -2.08
N LYS A 49 6.05 -25.37 -0.82
CA LYS A 49 4.67 -25.58 -0.34
C LYS A 49 4.07 -24.33 0.30
N SER A 50 4.85 -23.59 1.08
CA SER A 50 4.32 -22.48 1.89
C SER A 50 3.97 -21.26 1.03
N ILE A 51 4.76 -20.97 -0.02
CA ILE A 51 4.53 -19.79 -0.86
C ILE A 51 3.25 -19.90 -1.69
N PRO A 52 2.98 -21.00 -2.43
CA PRO A 52 1.71 -21.15 -3.14
C PRO A 52 0.49 -21.06 -2.22
N LYS A 53 0.55 -21.68 -1.03
CA LYS A 53 -0.51 -21.57 -0.02
C LYS A 53 -0.73 -20.14 0.44
N GLY A 54 0.36 -19.42 0.73
CA GLY A 54 0.31 -18.02 1.11
C GLY A 54 -0.34 -17.14 0.04
N VAL A 55 0.05 -17.33 -1.23
CA VAL A 55 -0.52 -16.59 -2.36
C VAL A 55 -2.03 -16.85 -2.50
N ASN A 56 -2.48 -18.10 -2.40
CA ASN A 56 -3.91 -18.42 -2.46
C ASN A 56 -4.68 -17.83 -1.27
N ASN A 57 -4.08 -17.79 -0.09
CA ASN A 57 -4.67 -17.16 1.09
C ASN A 57 -4.84 -15.64 0.92
N VAL A 58 -3.97 -14.96 0.16
CA VAL A 58 -4.14 -13.53 -0.15
C VAL A 58 -5.43 -13.28 -0.91
N VAL A 59 -5.77 -14.12 -1.89
CA VAL A 59 -7.03 -13.98 -2.65
C VAL A 59 -8.24 -14.09 -1.73
N TRP A 60 -8.28 -15.10 -0.87
CA TRP A 60 -9.34 -15.26 0.11
C TRP A 60 -9.39 -14.11 1.12
N ARG A 61 -8.24 -13.60 1.53
CA ARG A 61 -8.13 -12.42 2.39
C ARG A 61 -8.81 -11.22 1.72
N ILE A 62 -8.52 -10.95 0.45
CA ILE A 62 -9.14 -9.85 -0.33
C ILE A 62 -10.67 -10.03 -0.39
N LEU A 63 -11.14 -11.22 -0.78
CA LEU A 63 -12.58 -11.47 -0.98
C LEU A 63 -13.40 -11.41 0.31
N PHE A 64 -12.93 -12.02 1.40
CA PHE A 64 -13.74 -12.10 2.62
C PHE A 64 -13.43 -11.02 3.62
N VAL A 65 -12.14 -10.69 3.82
CA VAL A 65 -11.77 -9.70 4.84
C VAL A 65 -12.01 -8.29 4.30
N TYR A 66 -11.46 -7.93 3.14
CA TYR A 66 -11.56 -6.53 2.67
C TYR A 66 -12.95 -6.21 2.12
N ILE A 67 -13.46 -7.00 1.18
CA ILE A 67 -14.80 -6.75 0.59
C ILE A 67 -15.88 -6.96 1.65
N GLY A 68 -15.77 -8.00 2.48
CA GLY A 68 -16.71 -8.24 3.58
C GLY A 68 -16.74 -7.10 4.59
N LEU A 69 -15.58 -6.61 5.05
CA LEU A 69 -15.54 -5.46 5.97
C LEU A 69 -16.16 -4.21 5.37
N ILE A 70 -15.87 -3.87 4.11
CA ILE A 70 -16.45 -2.71 3.43
C ILE A 70 -17.97 -2.88 3.27
N PHE A 71 -18.44 -4.08 2.93
CA PHE A 71 -19.86 -4.40 2.81
C PHE A 71 -20.61 -4.20 4.13
N PHE A 72 -20.13 -4.79 5.22
CA PHE A 72 -20.74 -4.60 6.53
C PHE A 72 -20.63 -3.15 7.03
N GLN A 73 -19.51 -2.49 6.77
CA GLN A 73 -19.33 -1.08 7.11
C GLN A 73 -20.38 -0.19 6.41
N GLY A 74 -20.63 -0.41 5.13
CA GLY A 74 -21.64 0.33 4.36
C GLY A 74 -23.07 0.08 4.82
N LEU A 75 -23.36 -1.07 5.45
CA LEU A 75 -24.68 -1.36 6.00
C LEU A 75 -24.95 -0.67 7.33
N VAL A 76 -23.92 -0.42 8.13
CA VAL A 76 -24.08 0.01 9.54
C VAL A 76 -23.76 1.48 9.74
N CYS A 77 -22.98 2.11 8.86
CA CYS A 77 -22.62 3.52 8.97
C CYS A 77 -23.19 4.32 7.78
N PRO A 78 -24.02 5.36 8.04
CA PRO A 78 -24.45 6.29 7.01
C PRO A 78 -23.25 7.02 6.39
N SER A 79 -23.24 7.14 5.07
CA SER A 79 -22.17 7.80 4.31
C SER A 79 -22.06 9.32 4.54
N ASP A 80 -23.11 9.92 5.09
CA ASP A 80 -23.24 11.34 5.43
C ASP A 80 -22.90 11.66 6.90
N SER A 81 -22.36 10.70 7.65
CA SER A 81 -22.02 10.93 9.05
C SER A 81 -20.82 11.86 9.22
N ASP A 82 -21.02 12.98 9.93
CA ASP A 82 -19.98 13.95 10.30
C ASP A 82 -18.82 13.35 11.14
N GLN A 83 -19.01 12.14 11.68
CA GLN A 83 -18.00 11.44 12.49
C GLN A 83 -16.99 10.65 11.63
N LEU A 84 -17.25 10.48 10.32
CA LEU A 84 -16.32 9.85 9.39
C LEU A 84 -15.10 10.74 9.15
N ILE A 85 -13.97 10.12 8.79
CA ILE A 85 -12.74 10.84 8.45
C ILE A 85 -13.00 11.75 7.25
N ASN A 86 -12.84 13.05 7.46
CA ASN A 86 -12.74 14.06 6.41
C ASN A 86 -11.48 14.92 6.62
N ALA A 87 -11.09 15.71 5.62
CA ALA A 87 -9.88 16.54 5.66
C ALA A 87 -9.86 17.56 6.83
N SER A 88 -11.01 17.84 7.43
CA SER A 88 -11.19 18.69 8.63
C SER A 88 -11.24 17.92 9.96
N SER A 89 -11.27 16.58 9.95
CA SER A 89 -11.41 15.78 11.17
C SER A 89 -10.15 15.86 12.03
N SER A 90 -10.31 16.36 13.25
CA SER A 90 -9.31 16.28 14.31
C SER A 90 -9.24 14.89 14.95
N THR A 91 -10.35 14.15 14.90
CA THR A 91 -10.48 12.78 15.44
C THR A 91 -11.19 11.90 14.42
N ALA A 92 -10.48 10.87 13.96
CA ALA A 92 -11.02 9.85 13.07
C ALA A 92 -11.86 8.83 13.86
N SER A 93 -13.19 8.80 13.68
CA SER A 93 -14.00 7.71 14.25
C SER A 93 -14.14 6.57 13.24
N SER A 94 -13.79 5.36 13.68
CA SER A 94 -14.04 4.16 12.89
C SER A 94 -15.54 4.02 12.64
N PRO A 95 -15.99 3.63 11.43
CA PRO A 95 -17.39 3.35 11.14
C PRO A 95 -18.01 2.32 12.09
N PHE A 96 -17.20 1.36 12.58
CA PHE A 96 -17.63 0.42 13.62
C PHE A 96 -17.85 1.11 14.97
N THR A 97 -17.03 2.11 15.32
CA THR A 97 -17.26 2.93 16.51
C THR A 97 -18.59 3.68 16.42
N ILE A 98 -18.87 4.29 15.26
CA ILE A 98 -20.11 5.03 15.00
C ILE A 98 -21.31 4.09 15.13
N ALA A 99 -21.23 2.94 14.47
CA ALA A 99 -22.23 1.87 14.52
C ALA A 99 -22.57 1.43 15.95
N PHE A 100 -21.56 1.06 16.74
CA PHE A 100 -21.77 0.57 18.10
C PHE A 100 -22.23 1.67 19.06
N THR A 101 -21.77 2.90 18.86
CA THR A 101 -22.25 4.06 19.63
C THR A 101 -23.73 4.32 19.34
N ASN A 102 -24.14 4.28 18.07
CA ASN A 102 -25.54 4.42 17.67
C ASN A 102 -26.43 3.27 18.17
N ALA A 103 -25.85 2.07 18.34
CA ALA A 103 -26.52 0.92 18.94
C ALA A 103 -26.64 1.00 20.49
N GLY A 104 -26.19 2.11 21.11
CA GLY A 104 -26.29 2.34 22.55
C GLY A 104 -25.10 1.84 23.38
N TRP A 105 -24.04 1.31 22.75
CA TRP A 105 -22.84 0.89 23.46
C TRP A 105 -21.85 2.05 23.62
N SER A 106 -21.99 2.80 24.70
CA SER A 106 -21.19 4.00 25.00
C SER A 106 -19.68 3.77 25.15
N TRP A 107 -19.25 2.58 25.58
CA TRP A 107 -17.83 2.23 25.73
C TRP A 107 -17.17 1.67 24.45
N SER A 108 -17.96 1.49 23.38
CA SER A 108 -17.50 0.87 22.14
C SER A 108 -16.33 1.60 21.48
N GLY A 109 -16.28 2.94 21.58
CA GLY A 109 -15.19 3.72 21.01
C GLY A 109 -13.81 3.39 21.60
N HIS A 110 -13.71 3.23 22.93
CA HIS A 110 -12.45 2.85 23.57
C HIS A 110 -12.03 1.43 23.19
N PHE A 111 -12.99 0.51 23.13
CA PHE A 111 -12.74 -0.87 22.74
C PHE A 111 -12.23 -0.99 21.31
N VAL A 112 -12.92 -0.35 20.35
CA VAL A 112 -12.52 -0.34 18.94
C VAL A 112 -11.16 0.36 18.76
N ASN A 113 -10.92 1.48 19.44
CA ASN A 113 -9.63 2.16 19.37
C ASN A 113 -8.49 1.31 19.93
N ALA A 114 -8.72 0.56 21.01
CA ALA A 114 -7.73 -0.36 21.56
C ALA A 114 -7.39 -1.49 20.56
N LEU A 115 -8.41 -2.08 19.92
CA LEU A 115 -8.22 -3.10 18.89
C LEU A 115 -7.44 -2.55 17.69
N ILE A 116 -7.81 -1.36 17.20
CA ILE A 116 -7.12 -0.67 16.11
C ILE A 116 -5.66 -0.40 16.48
N THR A 117 -5.39 0.03 17.71
CA THR A 117 -4.01 0.28 18.19
C THR A 117 -3.17 -0.99 18.18
N ILE A 118 -3.70 -2.11 18.69
CA ILE A 118 -3.01 -3.41 18.66
C ILE A 118 -2.74 -3.86 17.22
N ALA A 119 -3.74 -3.70 16.33
CA ALA A 119 -3.60 -4.02 14.92
C ALA A 119 -2.52 -3.15 14.23
N PHE A 120 -2.46 -1.85 14.54
CA PHE A 120 -1.44 -0.95 14.00
C PHE A 120 -0.04 -1.30 14.49
N ILE A 121 0.14 -1.63 15.77
CA ILE A 121 1.47 -2.05 16.29
C ILE A 121 1.95 -3.29 15.55
N SER A 122 1.06 -4.25 15.31
CA SER A 122 1.36 -5.46 14.52
C SER A 122 1.77 -5.11 13.08
N ALA A 123 0.99 -4.25 12.41
CA ALA A 123 1.27 -3.81 11.04
C ALA A 123 2.61 -3.06 10.93
N VAL A 124 2.91 -2.16 11.87
CA VAL A 124 4.17 -1.40 11.94
C VAL A 124 5.38 -2.35 12.04
N ASN A 125 5.30 -3.37 12.89
CA ASN A 125 6.36 -4.36 13.00
C ASN A 125 6.61 -5.10 11.66
N GLY A 126 5.53 -5.47 10.95
CA GLY A 126 5.61 -6.05 9.61
C GLY A 126 6.28 -5.12 8.59
N CYS A 127 5.89 -3.83 8.58
CA CYS A 127 6.47 -2.84 7.67
C CYS A 127 7.97 -2.58 7.96
N ILE A 128 8.38 -2.49 9.22
CA ILE A 128 9.79 -2.34 9.61
C ILE A 128 10.60 -3.58 9.20
N TYR A 129 10.02 -4.78 9.38
CA TYR A 129 10.64 -6.02 8.92
C TYR A 129 10.87 -5.98 7.40
N VAL A 130 9.86 -5.68 6.58
CA VAL A 130 9.99 -5.65 5.12
C VAL A 130 11.01 -4.62 4.66
N GLN A 131 10.89 -3.37 5.13
CA GLN A 131 11.76 -2.28 4.71
C GLN A 131 13.23 -2.56 5.03
N SER A 132 13.51 -3.06 6.24
CA SER A 132 14.88 -3.37 6.66
C SER A 132 15.52 -4.46 5.81
N ARG A 133 14.78 -5.52 5.43
CA ARG A 133 15.30 -6.63 4.60
C ARG A 133 15.46 -6.23 3.14
N ALA A 134 14.54 -5.41 2.61
CA ALA A 134 14.66 -4.87 1.27
C ALA A 134 15.94 -4.01 1.15
N LEU A 135 16.15 -3.09 2.09
CA LEU A 135 17.32 -2.20 2.09
C LEU A 135 18.63 -2.96 2.33
N TYR A 136 18.63 -3.95 3.23
CA TYR A 136 19.76 -4.85 3.46
C TYR A 136 20.14 -5.63 2.19
N SER A 137 19.15 -6.19 1.48
CA SER A 137 19.38 -6.96 0.24
C SER A 137 19.95 -6.08 -0.89
N LEU A 138 19.49 -4.82 -0.98
CA LEU A 138 20.06 -3.85 -1.91
C LEU A 138 21.51 -3.51 -1.56
N ALA A 139 21.84 -3.38 -0.27
CA ALA A 139 23.20 -3.10 0.18
C ALA A 139 24.18 -4.24 -0.15
N LEU A 140 23.76 -5.50 0.04
CA LEU A 140 24.56 -6.68 -0.32
C LEU A 140 24.88 -6.77 -1.81
N THR A 141 23.96 -6.30 -2.66
CA THR A 141 24.14 -6.31 -4.13
C THR A 141 24.82 -5.05 -4.68
N GLY A 142 25.33 -4.16 -3.82
CA GLY A 142 25.96 -2.90 -4.22
C GLY A 142 24.97 -1.86 -4.78
N ARG A 143 23.67 -2.07 -4.57
CA ARG A 143 22.60 -1.17 -5.01
C ARG A 143 22.20 -0.14 -3.95
N ALA A 144 22.65 -0.32 -2.71
CA ALA A 144 22.54 0.67 -1.64
C ALA A 144 23.92 0.84 -0.94
N PRO A 145 24.12 1.94 -0.18
CA PRO A 145 25.31 2.12 0.63
C PRO A 145 25.60 0.91 1.55
N LYS A 146 26.88 0.50 1.61
CA LYS A 146 27.33 -0.67 2.39
C LYS A 146 26.99 -0.59 3.88
N VAL A 147 26.76 0.61 4.41
CA VAL A 147 26.34 0.85 5.79
C VAL A 147 25.04 0.09 6.11
N PHE A 148 24.12 -0.04 5.14
CA PHE A 148 22.87 -0.80 5.33
C PHE A 148 23.05 -2.32 5.35
N ALA A 149 24.24 -2.83 5.00
CA ALA A 149 24.60 -4.24 5.14
C ALA A 149 25.14 -4.58 6.55
N ILE A 150 25.30 -3.59 7.44
CA ILE A 150 25.82 -3.83 8.79
C ILE A 150 24.74 -4.54 9.62
N THR A 151 25.12 -5.68 10.20
CA THR A 151 24.24 -6.50 11.04
C THR A 151 24.77 -6.62 12.46
N SER A 152 23.87 -6.85 13.41
CA SER A 152 24.20 -7.25 14.78
C SER A 152 24.76 -8.68 14.80
N LYS A 153 25.35 -9.10 15.92
CA LYS A 153 25.86 -10.48 16.13
C LYS A 153 24.83 -11.58 15.84
N LYS A 154 23.54 -11.25 15.92
CA LYS A 154 22.40 -12.15 15.61
C LYS A 154 21.91 -12.06 14.15
N GLY A 155 22.64 -11.38 13.26
CA GLY A 155 22.28 -11.21 11.84
C GLY A 155 21.17 -10.19 11.56
N VAL A 156 20.83 -9.33 12.54
CA VAL A 156 19.76 -8.34 12.40
C VAL A 156 20.32 -7.02 11.82
N PRO A 157 19.82 -6.52 10.67
CA PRO A 157 20.33 -5.29 10.03
C PRO A 157 19.82 -4.03 10.75
N TYR A 158 20.45 -3.68 11.87
CA TYR A 158 19.95 -2.65 12.78
C TYR A 158 19.97 -1.25 12.16
N ILE A 159 20.93 -0.92 11.29
CA ILE A 159 20.96 0.39 10.63
C ILE A 159 19.77 0.56 9.70
N SER A 160 19.44 -0.47 8.91
CA SER A 160 18.26 -0.47 8.04
C SER A 160 16.95 -0.38 8.84
N ILE A 161 16.89 -0.98 10.04
CA ILE A 161 15.75 -0.84 10.96
C ILE A 161 15.64 0.61 11.46
N LEU A 162 16.72 1.20 11.94
CA LEU A 162 16.71 2.59 12.42
C LEU A 162 16.26 3.55 11.33
N THR A 163 16.76 3.40 10.10
CA THR A 163 16.31 4.20 8.96
C THR A 163 14.83 4.02 8.65
N SER A 164 14.28 2.80 8.81
CA SER A 164 12.84 2.56 8.64
C SER A 164 12.01 3.31 9.69
N VAL A 165 12.49 3.38 10.94
CA VAL A 165 11.83 4.11 12.03
C VAL A 165 11.95 5.62 11.84
N LEU A 166 13.07 6.12 11.28
CA LEU A 166 13.28 7.54 11.06
C LEU A 166 12.19 8.17 10.18
N TRP A 167 11.70 7.44 9.17
CA TRP A 167 10.59 7.89 8.33
C TRP A 167 9.29 8.10 9.12
N GLY A 168 9.11 7.39 10.24
CA GLY A 168 7.96 7.57 11.13
C GLY A 168 7.91 8.95 11.78
N PHE A 169 9.05 9.64 11.94
CA PHE A 169 9.07 11.00 12.49
C PHE A 169 8.43 12.03 11.57
N LEU A 170 8.15 11.71 10.30
CA LEU A 170 7.32 12.56 9.43
C LEU A 170 5.90 12.75 10.00
N ALA A 171 5.43 11.86 10.87
CA ALA A 171 4.16 12.05 11.59
C ALA A 171 4.15 13.32 12.47
N LEU A 172 5.32 13.82 12.90
CA LEU A 172 5.44 15.07 13.67
C LEU A 172 5.05 16.32 12.86
N MET A 173 4.81 16.20 11.56
CA MET A 173 4.18 17.26 10.76
C MET A 173 2.82 17.69 11.33
N ASN A 174 2.17 16.85 12.15
CA ASN A 174 0.90 17.19 12.81
C ASN A 174 1.00 18.40 13.76
N LEU A 175 2.22 18.87 14.09
CA LEU A 175 2.44 20.08 14.86
C LEU A 175 2.09 21.36 14.07
N SER A 176 2.06 21.28 12.73
CA SER A 176 1.78 22.43 11.85
C SER A 176 0.56 22.23 10.95
N VAL A 177 0.10 20.99 10.76
CA VAL A 177 -1.09 20.62 9.96
C VAL A 177 -1.97 19.64 10.74
N THR A 178 -3.22 19.44 10.34
CA THR A 178 -4.10 18.49 11.05
C THR A 178 -3.63 17.04 10.88
N ALA A 179 -3.97 16.18 11.84
CA ALA A 179 -3.62 14.75 11.76
C ALA A 179 -4.22 14.08 10.50
N GLY A 180 -5.44 14.47 10.11
CA GLY A 180 -6.07 14.02 8.86
C GLY A 180 -5.26 14.40 7.61
N GLN A 181 -4.76 15.64 7.55
CA GLN A 181 -3.92 16.09 6.43
C GLN A 181 -2.59 15.33 6.35
N VAL A 182 -1.92 15.08 7.48
CA VAL A 182 -0.69 14.26 7.51
C VAL A 182 -0.98 12.86 7.01
N PHE A 183 -2.08 12.25 7.45
CA PHE A 183 -2.50 10.93 7.01
C PHE A 183 -2.75 10.87 5.50
N GLU A 184 -3.48 11.84 4.94
CA GLU A 184 -3.71 11.93 3.50
C GLU A 184 -2.41 12.09 2.70
N TYR A 185 -1.47 12.93 3.18
CA TYR A 185 -0.18 13.10 2.53
C TYR A 185 0.66 11.81 2.54
N LEU A 186 0.72 11.12 3.67
CA LEU A 186 1.46 9.86 3.79
C LEU A 186 0.81 8.74 2.97
N LEU A 187 -0.53 8.71 2.88
CA LEU A 187 -1.25 7.79 2.01
C LEU A 187 -0.95 8.04 0.54
N ALA A 188 -0.95 9.30 0.08
CA ALA A 188 -0.64 9.64 -1.31
C ALA A 188 0.80 9.23 -1.69
N VAL A 189 1.77 9.52 -0.81
CA VAL A 189 3.17 9.12 -1.00
C VAL A 189 3.31 7.58 -0.96
N GLY A 190 2.65 6.91 -0.02
CA GLY A 190 2.70 5.45 0.10
C GLY A 190 2.05 4.72 -1.08
N GLY A 191 0.86 5.15 -1.50
CA GLY A 191 0.13 4.59 -2.64
C GLY A 191 0.88 4.79 -3.97
N SER A 192 1.47 5.97 -4.17
CA SER A 192 2.30 6.24 -5.35
C SER A 192 3.55 5.36 -5.41
N ALA A 193 4.25 5.18 -4.28
CA ALA A 193 5.39 4.28 -4.18
C ALA A 193 5.00 2.82 -4.42
N ALA A 194 3.80 2.40 -3.98
CA ALA A 194 3.27 1.06 -4.22
C ALA A 194 3.08 0.77 -5.70
N TYR A 195 2.47 1.69 -6.46
CA TYR A 195 2.29 1.52 -7.90
C TYR A 195 3.62 1.41 -8.65
N ILE A 196 4.62 2.21 -8.28
CA ILE A 196 5.97 2.11 -8.85
C ILE A 196 6.58 0.74 -8.56
N SER A 197 6.47 0.27 -7.31
CA SER A 197 6.96 -1.05 -6.89
C SER A 197 6.28 -2.18 -7.67
N TRP A 198 4.96 -2.17 -7.74
CA TRP A 198 4.18 -3.19 -8.46
C TRP A 198 4.44 -3.15 -9.97
N ALA A 199 4.56 -1.96 -10.58
CA ALA A 199 4.98 -1.82 -11.97
C ALA A 199 6.36 -2.45 -12.20
N GLY A 200 7.32 -2.22 -11.30
CA GLY A 200 8.65 -2.82 -11.34
C GLY A 200 8.64 -4.35 -11.22
N ILE A 201 7.82 -4.89 -10.32
CA ILE A 201 7.64 -6.35 -10.14
C ILE A 201 7.06 -6.96 -11.43
N ILE A 202 5.99 -6.38 -11.98
CA ILE A 202 5.33 -6.88 -13.19
C ILE A 202 6.28 -6.78 -14.39
N PHE A 203 6.97 -5.65 -14.55
CA PHE A 203 7.95 -5.47 -15.62
C PHE A 203 9.07 -6.52 -15.55
N THR A 204 9.64 -6.74 -14.36
CA THR A 204 10.65 -7.78 -14.14
C THR A 204 10.10 -9.17 -14.47
N HIS A 205 8.87 -9.47 -14.07
CA HIS A 205 8.20 -10.73 -14.40
C HIS A 205 8.04 -10.94 -15.92
N LEU A 206 7.64 -9.91 -16.66
CA LEU A 206 7.52 -9.95 -18.11
C LEU A 206 8.87 -10.21 -18.79
N ARG A 207 9.96 -9.60 -18.30
CA ARG A 207 11.32 -9.81 -18.82
C ARG A 207 11.83 -11.22 -18.51
N ILE A 208 11.58 -11.73 -17.30
CA ILE A 208 11.94 -13.11 -16.93
C ILE A 208 11.20 -14.10 -17.83
N ARG A 209 9.89 -13.93 -18.05
CA ARG A 209 9.13 -14.80 -18.97
C ARG A 209 9.68 -14.76 -20.39
N SER A 210 9.98 -13.57 -20.91
CA SER A 210 10.60 -13.44 -22.23
C SER A 210 11.97 -14.12 -22.32
N GLY A 211 12.77 -14.10 -21.24
CA GLY A 211 14.04 -14.81 -21.17
C GLY A 211 13.87 -16.32 -21.13
N LEU A 212 12.93 -16.83 -20.34
CA LEU A 212 12.62 -18.26 -20.24
C LEU A 212 12.08 -18.83 -21.56
N ASP A 213 11.19 -18.09 -22.23
CA ASP A 213 10.66 -18.47 -23.55
C ASP A 213 11.80 -18.53 -24.59
N LYS A 214 12.76 -17.59 -24.56
CA LYS A 214 13.95 -17.60 -25.43
C LYS A 214 14.91 -18.76 -25.14
N GLN A 215 15.01 -19.18 -23.89
CA GLN A 215 15.84 -20.31 -23.46
C GLN A 215 15.15 -21.67 -23.65
N GLY A 216 13.90 -21.69 -24.15
CA GLY A 216 13.15 -22.93 -24.36
C GLY A 216 12.73 -23.61 -23.05
N VAL A 217 12.70 -22.90 -21.92
CA VAL A 217 12.32 -23.49 -20.63
C VAL A 217 10.81 -23.74 -20.62
N PRO A 218 10.36 -25.00 -20.48
CA PRO A 218 8.95 -25.32 -20.59
C PRO A 218 8.16 -24.73 -19.41
N LYS A 219 6.99 -24.17 -19.71
CA LYS A 219 6.08 -23.56 -18.70
C LYS A 219 5.57 -24.55 -17.66
N SER A 220 5.71 -25.86 -17.91
CA SER A 220 5.41 -26.93 -16.96
C SER A 220 6.37 -26.98 -15.77
N SER A 221 7.58 -26.42 -15.91
CA SER A 221 8.60 -26.37 -14.85
C SER A 221 8.28 -25.38 -13.73
N TYR A 222 7.28 -24.51 -13.92
CA TYR A 222 6.98 -23.46 -12.96
C TYR A 222 6.30 -24.03 -11.70
N PRO A 223 6.80 -23.73 -10.50
CA PRO A 223 6.24 -24.25 -9.25
C PRO A 223 4.84 -23.67 -8.94
N PHE A 224 4.48 -22.55 -9.56
CA PHE A 224 3.17 -21.94 -9.45
C PHE A 224 2.69 -21.46 -10.84
N LYS A 225 1.46 -21.82 -11.19
CA LYS A 225 0.80 -21.37 -12.42
C LYS A 225 -0.40 -20.51 -12.02
N ALA A 226 -0.28 -19.20 -12.25
CA ALA A 226 -1.40 -18.29 -12.03
C ALA A 226 -2.44 -18.45 -13.15
N PHE A 227 -3.70 -18.18 -12.82
CA PHE A 227 -4.78 -18.12 -13.79
C PHE A 227 -4.58 -16.95 -14.76
N GLY A 228 -4.79 -17.20 -16.05
CA GLY A 228 -4.80 -16.19 -17.10
C GLY A 228 -3.58 -16.14 -18.03
N SER A 229 -3.74 -15.36 -19.10
CA SER A 229 -2.73 -15.21 -20.15
C SER A 229 -1.68 -14.15 -19.81
N ILE A 230 -0.59 -14.12 -20.58
CA ILE A 230 0.46 -13.09 -20.50
C ILE A 230 -0.11 -11.66 -20.62
N TRP A 231 -1.23 -11.52 -21.33
CA TRP A 231 -1.95 -10.26 -21.53
C TRP A 231 -2.46 -9.63 -20.23
N ILE A 232 -2.81 -10.44 -19.22
CA ILE A 232 -3.25 -9.90 -17.93
C ILE A 232 -2.11 -9.14 -17.25
N TYR A 233 -0.88 -9.65 -17.32
CA TYR A 233 0.28 -8.97 -16.75
C TYR A 233 0.61 -7.66 -17.49
N ARG A 234 0.45 -7.64 -18.82
CA ARG A 234 0.63 -6.40 -19.61
C ARG A 234 -0.43 -5.36 -19.29
N PHE A 235 -1.68 -5.79 -19.17
CA PHE A 235 -2.78 -4.94 -18.76
C PHE A 235 -2.59 -4.40 -17.33
N ASN A 236 -2.17 -5.25 -16.39
CA ASN A 236 -1.86 -4.82 -15.02
C ASN A 236 -0.69 -3.82 -14.96
N LEU A 237 0.34 -3.99 -15.81
CA LEU A 237 1.42 -3.01 -15.92
C LEU A 237 0.88 -1.65 -16.40
N PHE A 238 0.09 -1.66 -17.47
CA PHE A 238 -0.58 -0.46 -17.98
C PHE A 238 -1.45 0.20 -16.90
N LEU A 239 -2.24 -0.60 -16.16
CA LEU A 239 -3.14 -0.11 -15.13
C LEU A 239 -2.37 0.49 -13.94
N CYS A 240 -1.26 -0.12 -13.51
CA CYS A 240 -0.41 0.46 -12.46
C CYS A 240 0.17 1.81 -12.89
N LEU A 241 0.65 1.92 -14.13
CA LEU A 241 1.20 3.18 -14.66
C LEU A 241 0.11 4.23 -14.84
N PHE A 242 -1.05 3.84 -15.38
CA PHE A 242 -2.20 4.74 -15.54
C PHE A 242 -2.66 5.27 -14.18
N LEU A 243 -2.81 4.40 -13.18
CA LEU A 243 -3.23 4.81 -11.83
C LEU A 243 -2.18 5.67 -11.12
N LEU A 244 -0.88 5.40 -11.32
CA LEU A 244 0.20 6.23 -10.82
C LEU A 244 0.12 7.68 -11.33
N PHE A 245 -0.24 7.88 -12.60
CA PHE A 245 -0.39 9.22 -13.16
C PHE A 245 -1.72 9.88 -12.79
N ILE A 246 -2.81 9.12 -12.67
CA ILE A 246 -4.13 9.68 -12.40
C ILE A 246 -4.37 9.96 -10.91
N GLN A 247 -3.70 9.29 -9.97
CA GLN A 247 -4.03 9.36 -8.53
C GLN A 247 -4.06 10.79 -7.95
N GLY A 248 -3.26 11.71 -8.50
CA GLY A 248 -3.19 13.11 -8.05
C GLY A 248 -4.10 14.06 -8.82
N PHE A 249 -5.04 13.57 -9.64
CA PHE A 249 -5.82 14.40 -10.57
C PHE A 249 -6.60 15.53 -9.87
N THR A 250 -7.09 15.29 -8.64
CA THR A 250 -7.80 16.31 -7.85
C THR A 250 -6.92 17.49 -7.48
N SER A 251 -5.59 17.35 -7.54
CA SER A 251 -4.65 18.45 -7.28
C SER A 251 -4.63 19.49 -8.42
N PHE A 252 -5.10 19.11 -9.61
CA PHE A 252 -5.21 20.00 -10.77
C PHE A 252 -6.55 20.75 -10.84
N GLU A 253 -7.45 20.52 -9.88
CA GLU A 253 -8.68 21.30 -9.76
C GLU A 253 -8.38 22.76 -9.44
N ARG A 254 -9.34 23.65 -9.71
CA ARG A 254 -9.21 25.09 -9.40
C ARG A 254 -9.87 25.37 -8.05
N PRO A 255 -9.16 25.96 -7.07
CA PRO A 255 -7.78 26.45 -7.11
C PRO A 255 -6.72 25.32 -7.03
N PHE A 256 -5.59 25.51 -7.71
CA PHE A 256 -4.52 24.50 -7.78
C PHE A 256 -3.96 24.17 -6.39
N ASN A 257 -4.07 22.91 -5.99
CA ASN A 257 -3.55 22.42 -4.71
C ASN A 257 -2.10 21.95 -4.87
N TRP A 258 -1.15 22.88 -4.71
CA TRP A 258 0.27 22.57 -4.85
C TRP A 258 0.76 21.51 -3.85
N LYS A 259 0.20 21.49 -2.62
CA LYS A 259 0.60 20.51 -1.59
C LYS A 259 0.19 19.10 -2.01
N GLY A 260 -1.06 18.93 -2.45
CA GLY A 260 -1.57 17.66 -2.98
C GLY A 260 -0.82 17.19 -4.21
N PHE A 261 -0.44 18.12 -5.11
CA PHE A 261 0.35 17.80 -6.29
C PHE A 261 1.72 17.24 -5.90
N VAL A 262 2.44 17.94 -5.02
CA VAL A 262 3.77 17.48 -4.57
C VAL A 262 3.66 16.12 -3.88
N THR A 263 2.74 15.94 -2.93
CA THR A 263 2.62 14.67 -2.19
C THR A 263 2.20 13.50 -3.07
N SER A 264 1.37 13.73 -4.09
CA SER A 264 0.92 12.68 -5.02
C SER A 264 1.99 12.27 -6.03
N TYR A 265 2.90 13.17 -6.40
CA TYR A 265 3.84 12.95 -7.52
C TYR A 265 5.31 12.91 -7.13
N ILE A 266 5.71 13.30 -5.91
CA ILE A 266 7.12 13.36 -5.48
C ILE A 266 7.88 12.02 -5.61
N THR A 267 7.17 10.90 -5.50
CA THR A 267 7.78 9.56 -5.61
C THR A 267 8.23 9.23 -7.02
N ILE A 268 7.59 9.79 -8.06
CA ILE A 268 7.97 9.58 -9.46
C ILE A 268 9.37 10.11 -9.74
N PRO A 269 9.67 11.43 -9.62
CA PRO A 269 11.01 11.95 -9.87
C PRO A 269 12.03 11.35 -8.90
N THR A 270 11.66 11.10 -7.64
CA THR A 270 12.56 10.45 -6.67
C THR A 270 12.99 9.06 -7.15
N SER A 271 12.05 8.24 -7.62
CA SER A 271 12.36 6.90 -8.15
C SER A 271 13.22 6.94 -9.40
N VAL A 272 12.96 7.89 -10.31
CA VAL A 272 13.74 8.09 -11.54
C VAL A 272 15.16 8.52 -11.20
N VAL A 273 15.32 9.49 -10.30
CA VAL A 273 16.64 9.98 -9.86
C VAL A 273 17.42 8.86 -9.18
N LEU A 274 16.81 8.07 -8.30
CA LEU A 274 17.49 6.95 -7.64
C LEU A 274 17.91 5.88 -8.65
N PHE A 275 17.04 5.52 -9.59
CA PHE A 275 17.32 4.50 -10.60
C PHE A 275 18.39 4.96 -11.61
N VAL A 276 18.18 6.11 -12.25
CA VAL A 276 19.09 6.67 -13.26
C VAL A 276 20.39 7.10 -12.61
N GLY A 277 20.35 7.73 -11.43
CA GLY A 277 21.55 8.14 -10.69
C GLY A 277 22.44 6.96 -10.33
N TRP A 278 21.87 5.86 -9.83
CA TRP A 278 22.64 4.64 -9.57
C TRP A 278 23.26 4.08 -10.86
N LYS A 279 22.48 4.06 -11.95
CA LYS A 279 22.90 3.53 -13.24
C LYS A 279 24.03 4.33 -13.88
N LEU A 280 23.94 5.66 -13.85
CA LEU A 280 24.96 6.57 -14.36
C LEU A 280 26.25 6.48 -13.54
N TRP A 281 26.14 6.39 -12.21
CA TRP A 281 27.30 6.27 -11.34
C TRP A 281 28.05 4.96 -11.54
N HIS A 282 27.34 3.84 -11.73
CA HIS A 282 27.93 2.52 -11.92
C HIS A 282 28.17 2.15 -13.39
N LYS A 283 27.83 3.04 -14.34
CA LYS A 283 28.01 2.87 -15.79
C LYS A 283 27.52 1.50 -16.31
N THR A 284 26.33 1.06 -15.88
CA THR A 284 25.78 -0.25 -16.25
C THR A 284 24.98 -0.20 -17.57
N HIS A 285 24.99 -1.29 -18.35
CA HIS A 285 24.26 -1.39 -19.62
C HIS A 285 22.71 -1.45 -19.44
N TRP A 286 21.97 -1.20 -20.53
CA TRP A 286 20.50 -1.15 -20.56
C TRP A 286 19.82 -2.50 -20.71
#